data_AF-H1VX04-F1
#
_entry.id   AF-H1VX04-F1
#
_cell.length_a   1.000
_cell.length_b   1.000
_cell.length_c   1.000
_cell.angle_alpha   90.00
_cell.angle_beta   90.00
_cell.angle_gamma   90.00
#
_symmetry.space_group_name_H-M   'P 1'
#
loop_
_entity.id
_entity.type
_entity.pdbx_description
1 polymer ?
#
loop_
_entity_poly.entity_id
_entity_poly.type
_entity_poly.pdbx_seq_one_letter_code
_entity_poly.pdbx_strand_id
1 'polypeptide(L)'
;MTGRVQKSRDSKSALRSACDDVFDRFGSSDTMPCTRCFRAKRPCRIAEGSKVCQGCKNLKRPCDGVVVASSLRRLSDQRQEWEEKEEQASDALLGLHEKLARVQAEVAEAAGRLARIRTIRKKVKERHLETFSRGLQELEDDELLSALDAHEQGVVGDLQSIGVPNEVDWPSFGIGEEFADLGSLVPERSESWSTPVEAPGNAGGS
;
A
#
# COMPACT_ATOMS: atom_id res chain seq x y z
N MET A 1 -35.19 62.64 -28.42
CA MET A 1 -34.76 61.33 -28.97
C MET A 1 -35.48 60.22 -28.20
N THR A 2 -36.57 59.67 -28.74
CA THR A 2 -37.35 58.63 -28.07
C THR A 2 -36.91 57.25 -28.54
N GLY A 3 -36.16 56.52 -27.70
CA GLY A 3 -35.71 55.16 -27.96
C GLY A 3 -36.88 54.18 -28.00
N ARG A 4 -37.10 53.57 -29.17
CA ARG A 4 -38.11 52.52 -29.38
C ARG A 4 -37.55 51.19 -28.88
N VAL A 5 -38.00 50.75 -27.70
CA VAL A 5 -37.70 49.40 -27.17
C VAL A 5 -38.32 48.36 -28.10
N GLN A 6 -37.48 47.70 -28.91
CA GLN A 6 -37.88 46.54 -29.70
C GLN A 6 -38.13 45.36 -28.76
N LYS A 7 -39.39 44.95 -28.62
CA LYS A 7 -39.79 43.79 -27.82
C LYS A 7 -39.37 42.52 -28.56
N SER A 8 -38.39 41.78 -28.02
CA SER A 8 -37.75 40.61 -28.65
C SER A 8 -38.79 39.61 -29.19
N ARG A 9 -38.69 39.26 -30.48
CA ARG A 9 -39.55 38.24 -31.11
C ARG A 9 -39.10 36.82 -30.71
N ASP A 10 -37.82 36.66 -30.36
CA ASP A 10 -37.19 35.36 -30.06
C ASP A 10 -37.68 34.72 -28.76
N SER A 11 -38.07 35.53 -27.77
CA SER A 11 -38.66 35.02 -26.52
C SER A 11 -40.01 34.32 -26.74
N LYS A 12 -40.75 34.68 -27.79
CA LYS A 12 -42.09 34.12 -28.07
C LYS A 12 -42.03 32.80 -28.84
N SER A 13 -40.99 32.55 -29.64
CA SER A 13 -40.77 31.27 -30.32
C SER A 13 -40.20 30.23 -29.34
N ALA A 14 -39.25 30.62 -28.49
CA ALA A 14 -38.68 29.75 -27.46
C ALA A 14 -39.73 29.22 -26.47
N LEU A 15 -40.68 30.07 -26.05
CA LEU A 15 -41.78 29.68 -25.18
C LEU A 15 -42.83 28.78 -25.86
N ARG A 16 -42.91 28.78 -27.20
CA ARG A 16 -43.78 27.88 -27.96
C ARG A 16 -43.18 26.47 -28.03
N SER A 17 -41.90 26.38 -28.39
CA SER A 17 -41.14 25.13 -28.36
C SER A 17 -41.20 24.47 -26.98
N ALA A 18 -41.16 25.23 -25.88
CA ALA A 18 -41.22 24.66 -24.54
C ALA A 18 -42.54 23.94 -24.18
N CYS A 19 -43.68 24.29 -24.77
CA CYS A 19 -44.91 23.53 -24.55
C CYS A 19 -44.88 22.22 -25.34
N ASP A 20 -44.50 22.30 -26.61
CA ASP A 20 -44.47 21.15 -27.53
C ASP A 20 -43.42 20.12 -27.05
N ASP A 21 -42.22 20.56 -26.66
CA ASP A 21 -41.14 19.72 -26.11
C ASP A 21 -41.58 18.89 -24.89
N VAL A 22 -42.40 19.47 -24.01
CA VAL A 22 -42.84 18.78 -22.78
C VAL A 22 -44.03 17.85 -23.09
N PHE A 23 -44.85 18.13 -24.11
CA PHE A 23 -45.85 17.15 -24.56
C PHE A 23 -45.19 15.92 -25.22
N ASP A 24 -44.13 16.13 -25.98
CA ASP A 24 -43.36 15.05 -26.61
C ASP A 24 -42.62 14.19 -25.58
N ARG A 25 -42.02 14.82 -24.55
CA ARG A 25 -41.27 14.11 -23.49
C ARG A 25 -42.17 13.38 -22.48
N PHE A 26 -43.35 13.89 -22.19
CA PHE A 26 -44.17 13.41 -21.05
C PHE A 26 -45.49 12.72 -21.44
N GLY A 27 -45.83 12.65 -22.73
CA GLY A 27 -47.01 11.91 -23.22
C GLY A 27 -48.35 12.64 -22.98
N SER A 28 -49.21 12.61 -23.99
CA SER A 28 -50.35 13.53 -24.20
C SER A 28 -51.59 13.41 -23.28
N SER A 29 -51.47 13.08 -21.99
CA SER A 29 -52.65 13.22 -21.10
C SER A 29 -52.38 13.47 -19.63
N ASP A 30 -51.29 12.99 -19.06
CA ASP A 30 -51.17 12.94 -17.59
C ASP A 30 -50.21 13.96 -16.98
N THR A 31 -49.38 14.62 -17.79
CA THR A 31 -48.34 15.50 -17.24
C THR A 31 -48.17 16.80 -18.02
N MET A 32 -49.23 17.61 -18.14
CA MET A 32 -49.07 19.08 -18.02
C MET A 32 -50.38 19.87 -18.06
N PRO A 33 -50.78 20.46 -16.93
CA PRO A 33 -51.99 21.25 -16.86
C PRO A 33 -51.67 22.64 -16.34
N CYS A 34 -52.07 23.69 -17.05
CA CYS A 34 -52.21 25.00 -16.42
C CYS A 34 -52.84 24.85 -15.01
N THR A 35 -52.41 25.62 -14.02
CA THR A 35 -52.73 25.37 -12.60
C THR A 35 -54.23 25.26 -12.36
N ARG A 36 -55.03 25.92 -13.20
CA ARG A 36 -56.48 25.78 -13.21
C ARG A 36 -56.99 24.41 -13.65
N CYS A 37 -56.52 23.87 -14.77
CA CYS A 37 -56.90 22.53 -15.22
C CYS A 37 -56.46 21.47 -14.21
N PHE A 38 -55.29 21.67 -13.58
CA PHE A 38 -54.79 20.81 -12.51
C PHE A 38 -55.75 20.77 -11.33
N ARG A 39 -56.10 21.96 -10.79
CA ARG A 39 -57.05 22.09 -9.67
C ARG A 39 -58.43 21.55 -10.01
N ALA A 40 -58.85 21.69 -11.26
CA ALA A 40 -60.14 21.19 -11.74
C ALA A 40 -60.15 19.70 -12.09
N LYS A 41 -59.00 19.00 -12.00
CA LYS A 41 -58.83 17.60 -12.42
C LYS A 41 -59.33 17.34 -13.85
N ARG A 42 -59.09 18.29 -14.76
CA ARG A 42 -59.51 18.20 -16.18
C ARG A 42 -58.28 18.13 -17.08
N PRO A 43 -58.35 17.38 -18.21
CA PRO A 43 -57.26 17.33 -19.16
C PRO A 43 -57.01 18.71 -19.76
N CYS A 44 -55.75 19.14 -19.73
CA CYS A 44 -55.34 20.43 -20.27
C CYS A 44 -54.84 20.23 -21.71
N ARG A 45 -55.70 20.54 -22.69
CA ARG A 45 -55.33 20.45 -24.10
C ARG A 45 -54.87 21.81 -24.61
N ILE A 46 -53.58 21.98 -24.83
CA ILE A 46 -53.00 23.12 -25.55
C ILE A 46 -52.78 22.66 -26.98
N ALA A 47 -53.33 23.40 -27.95
CA ALA A 47 -53.08 23.12 -29.36
C ALA A 47 -51.70 23.69 -29.75
N GLU A 48 -51.04 23.05 -30.71
CA GLU A 48 -49.76 23.49 -31.26
C GLU A 48 -49.81 24.98 -31.65
N GLY A 49 -48.83 25.76 -31.19
CA GLY A 49 -48.77 27.21 -31.41
C GLY A 49 -49.74 28.08 -30.57
N SER A 50 -50.62 27.49 -29.77
CA SER A 50 -51.50 28.20 -28.82
C SER A 50 -50.78 28.46 -27.49
N LYS A 51 -50.97 29.65 -26.92
CA LYS A 51 -50.49 29.99 -25.56
C LYS A 51 -51.48 29.65 -24.45
N VAL A 52 -52.68 29.22 -24.84
CA VAL A 52 -53.82 29.05 -23.95
C VAL A 52 -54.44 27.69 -24.20
N CYS A 53 -54.70 26.94 -23.13
CA CYS A 53 -55.40 25.66 -23.25
C CYS A 53 -56.88 25.87 -23.62
N GLN A 54 -57.48 24.87 -24.25
CA GLN A 54 -58.90 24.90 -24.65
C GLN A 54 -59.83 25.21 -23.47
N GLY A 55 -59.54 24.67 -22.29
CA GLY A 55 -60.31 24.95 -21.07
C GLY A 55 -60.32 26.44 -20.70
N CYS A 56 -59.15 27.07 -20.63
CA CYS A 56 -59.03 28.50 -20.32
C CYS A 56 -59.54 29.39 -21.45
N LYS A 57 -59.40 28.97 -22.71
CA LYS A 57 -59.95 29.64 -23.89
C LYS A 57 -61.48 29.71 -23.83
N ASN A 58 -62.14 28.59 -23.54
CA ASN A 58 -63.61 28.52 -23.40
C ASN A 58 -64.13 29.38 -22.25
N LEU A 59 -63.36 29.47 -21.16
CA LEU A 59 -63.69 30.25 -19.98
C LEU A 59 -63.29 31.73 -20.09
N LYS A 60 -62.66 32.17 -21.20
CA LYS A 60 -62.13 33.53 -21.42
C LYS A 60 -61.24 34.02 -20.26
N ARG A 61 -60.37 33.15 -19.75
CA ARG A 61 -59.53 33.42 -18.56
C ARG A 61 -58.05 33.20 -18.86
N PRO A 62 -57.14 33.86 -18.14
CA PRO A 62 -55.70 33.70 -18.37
C PRO A 62 -55.25 32.26 -18.08
N CYS A 63 -54.31 31.77 -18.87
CA CYS A 63 -53.73 30.44 -18.77
C CYS A 63 -52.23 30.57 -18.47
N ASP A 64 -51.76 29.87 -17.44
CA ASP A 64 -50.37 29.82 -17.00
C ASP A 64 -49.62 28.58 -17.54
N GLY A 65 -50.25 27.77 -18.39
CA GLY A 65 -49.66 26.53 -18.93
C GLY A 65 -48.29 26.70 -19.58
N VAL A 66 -48.05 27.82 -20.28
CA VAL A 66 -46.74 28.11 -20.91
C VAL A 66 -45.64 28.33 -19.86
N VAL A 67 -45.97 29.00 -18.75
CA VAL A 67 -45.00 29.25 -17.66
C VAL A 67 -44.68 27.93 -16.95
N VAL A 68 -45.69 27.12 -16.69
CA VAL A 68 -45.53 25.78 -16.09
C VAL A 68 -44.68 24.90 -17.00
N ALA A 69 -44.93 24.89 -18.31
CA ALA A 69 -44.15 24.12 -19.27
C ALA A 69 -42.66 24.53 -19.31
N SER A 70 -42.38 25.83 -19.36
CA SER A 70 -41.00 26.32 -19.32
C SER A 70 -40.27 25.93 -18.02
N SER A 71 -40.98 25.92 -16.89
CA SER A 71 -40.42 25.53 -15.59
C SER A 71 -40.16 24.02 -15.53
N LEU A 72 -41.08 23.21 -16.03
CA LEU A 72 -40.95 21.74 -16.09
C LEU A 72 -39.83 21.32 -17.04
N ARG A 73 -39.70 21.95 -18.20
CA ARG A 73 -38.57 21.74 -19.09
C ARG A 73 -37.25 21.98 -18.37
N ARG A 74 -37.11 23.13 -17.70
CA ARG A 74 -35.89 23.44 -16.93
C ARG A 74 -35.61 22.41 -15.84
N LEU A 75 -36.64 21.98 -15.10
CA LEU A 75 -36.48 20.95 -14.06
C LEU A 75 -36.10 19.59 -14.66
N SER A 76 -36.64 19.24 -15.82
CA SER A 76 -36.29 18.02 -16.55
C SER A 76 -34.85 18.05 -17.04
N ASP A 77 -34.42 19.17 -17.62
CA ASP A 77 -33.05 19.34 -18.10
C ASP A 77 -32.07 19.29 -16.91
N GLN A 78 -32.40 19.93 -15.79
CA GLN A 78 -31.63 19.84 -14.55
C GLN A 78 -31.57 18.42 -14.02
N ARG A 79 -32.69 17.69 -14.01
CA ARG A 79 -32.73 16.29 -13.56
C ARG A 79 -31.79 15.43 -14.41
N GLN A 80 -31.87 15.55 -15.73
CA GLN A 80 -31.01 14.80 -16.64
C GLN A 80 -29.53 15.14 -16.40
N GLU A 81 -29.19 16.43 -16.26
CA GLU A 81 -27.83 16.86 -15.94
C GLU A 81 -27.31 16.22 -14.63
N TRP A 82 -28.17 16.09 -13.62
CA TRP A 82 -27.81 15.43 -12.37
C TRP A 82 -27.68 13.92 -12.50
N GLU A 83 -28.54 13.27 -13.28
CA GLU A 83 -28.44 11.83 -13.58
C GLU A 83 -27.11 11.53 -14.30
N GLU A 84 -26.71 12.34 -15.28
CA GLU A 84 -25.42 12.21 -15.97
C GLU A 84 -24.22 12.43 -15.03
N LYS A 85 -24.31 13.41 -14.11
CA LYS A 85 -23.27 13.66 -13.11
C LYS A 85 -23.17 12.53 -12.09
N GLU A 86 -24.30 11.95 -11.68
CA GLU A 86 -24.36 10.80 -10.78
C GLU A 86 -23.70 9.59 -11.44
N GLU A 87 -24.03 9.30 -12.70
CA GLU A 87 -23.41 8.22 -13.48
C GLU A 87 -21.89 8.42 -13.60
N GLN A 88 -21.43 9.62 -13.97
CA GLN A 88 -20.00 9.94 -14.04
C GLN A 88 -19.28 9.77 -12.69
N ALA A 89 -19.92 10.18 -11.59
CA ALA A 89 -19.37 10.01 -10.25
C ALA A 89 -19.31 8.53 -9.84
N SER A 90 -20.32 7.75 -10.22
CA SER A 90 -20.39 6.30 -10.01
C SER A 90 -19.25 5.58 -10.75
N ASP A 91 -19.05 5.89 -12.03
CA ASP A 91 -17.97 5.32 -12.84
C ASP A 91 -16.58 5.69 -12.30
N ALA A 92 -16.40 6.95 -11.88
CA ALA A 92 -15.17 7.38 -11.24
C ALA A 92 -14.88 6.63 -9.94
N LEU A 93 -15.92 6.39 -9.12
CA LEU A 93 -15.82 5.63 -7.89
C LEU A 93 -15.46 4.15 -8.16
N LEU A 94 -16.07 3.52 -9.16
CA LEU A 94 -15.72 2.16 -9.58
C LEU A 94 -14.25 2.07 -10.03
N GLY A 95 -13.79 3.04 -10.82
CA GLY A 95 -12.39 3.12 -11.24
C GLY A 95 -11.40 3.31 -10.07
N LEU A 96 -11.79 4.04 -9.02
CA LEU A 96 -11.00 4.15 -7.79
C LEU A 96 -11.00 2.86 -6.99
N HIS A 97 -12.12 2.15 -6.90
CA HIS A 97 -12.19 0.84 -6.25
C HIS A 97 -11.29 -0.19 -6.94
N GLU A 98 -11.22 -0.19 -8.27
CA GLU A 98 -10.32 -1.08 -9.00
C GLU A 98 -8.84 -0.77 -8.69
N LYS A 99 -8.47 0.52 -8.67
CA LYS A 99 -7.11 0.95 -8.29
C LYS A 99 -6.78 0.56 -6.85
N LEU A 100 -7.73 0.73 -5.92
CA LEU A 100 -7.56 0.31 -4.53
C LEU A 100 -7.31 -1.19 -4.42
N ALA A 101 -8.07 -2.02 -5.14
CA ALA A 101 -7.88 -3.46 -5.17
C ALA A 101 -6.49 -3.86 -5.68
N ARG A 102 -5.98 -3.18 -6.72
CA ARG A 102 -4.62 -3.39 -7.24
C ARG A 102 -3.55 -3.07 -6.20
N VAL A 103 -3.63 -1.90 -5.56
CA VAL A 103 -2.68 -1.50 -4.51
C VAL A 103 -2.75 -2.45 -3.31
N GLN A 104 -3.94 -2.89 -2.91
CA GLN A 104 -4.09 -3.88 -1.84
C GLN A 104 -3.41 -5.22 -2.19
N ALA A 105 -3.50 -5.66 -3.44
CA ALA A 105 -2.81 -6.87 -3.90
C ALA A 105 -1.28 -6.70 -3.85
N GLU A 106 -0.75 -5.56 -4.31
CA GLU A 106 0.68 -5.25 -4.23
C GLU A 106 1.19 -5.22 -2.78
N VAL A 107 0.43 -4.61 -1.87
CA VAL A 107 0.74 -4.58 -0.43
C VAL A 107 0.75 -5.99 0.16
N ALA A 108 -0.25 -6.82 -0.17
CA ALA A 108 -0.31 -8.20 0.29
C ALA A 108 0.88 -9.03 -0.21
N GLU A 109 1.30 -8.83 -1.47
CA GLU A 109 2.46 -9.49 -2.03
C GLU A 109 3.75 -9.06 -1.32
N ALA A 110 3.96 -7.74 -1.15
CA ALA A 110 5.12 -7.19 -0.46
C ALA A 110 5.20 -7.68 1.00
N ALA A 111 4.07 -7.71 1.71
CA ALA A 111 3.98 -8.24 3.06
C ALA A 111 4.34 -9.73 3.10
N GLY A 112 3.85 -10.52 2.15
CA GLY A 112 4.20 -11.95 2.01
C GLY A 112 5.69 -12.16 1.73
N ARG A 113 6.30 -11.36 0.86
CA ARG A 113 7.75 -11.38 0.60
C ARG A 113 8.54 -11.07 1.87
N LEU A 114 8.16 -10.02 2.60
CA LEU A 114 8.82 -9.63 3.85
C LEU A 114 8.71 -10.73 4.93
N ALA A 115 7.54 -11.35 5.06
CA ALA A 115 7.35 -12.46 6.01
C ALA A 115 8.28 -13.63 5.69
N ARG A 116 8.42 -14.02 4.41
CA ARG A 116 9.36 -15.06 3.98
C ARG A 116 10.81 -14.70 4.30
N ILE A 117 11.23 -13.46 3.99
CA ILE A 117 12.58 -12.98 4.31
C ILE A 117 12.85 -13.06 5.81
N ARG A 118 11.89 -12.65 6.66
CA ARG A 118 12.03 -12.73 8.12
C ARG A 118 12.21 -14.17 8.59
N THR A 119 11.44 -15.11 8.06
CA THR A 119 11.55 -16.54 8.38
C THR A 119 12.89 -17.12 7.94
N ILE A 120 13.33 -16.82 6.72
CA ILE A 120 14.64 -17.26 6.20
C ILE A 120 15.76 -16.69 7.06
N ARG A 121 15.73 -15.38 7.35
CA ARG A 121 16.73 -14.72 8.21
C ARG A 121 16.82 -15.40 9.58
N LYS A 122 15.68 -15.75 10.20
CA LYS A 122 15.65 -16.46 11.49
C LYS A 122 16.34 -17.82 11.38
N LYS A 123 15.98 -18.63 10.38
CA LYS A 123 16.57 -19.94 10.15
C LYS A 123 18.07 -19.89 9.82
N VAL A 124 18.51 -18.89 9.04
CA VAL A 124 19.93 -18.68 8.73
C VAL A 124 20.69 -18.32 10.00
N LYS A 125 20.14 -17.44 10.85
CA LYS A 125 20.75 -17.09 12.13
C LYS A 125 20.85 -18.30 13.07
N GLU A 126 19.80 -19.11 13.17
CA GLU A 126 19.81 -20.36 13.95
C GLU A 126 20.89 -21.33 13.46
N ARG A 127 20.95 -21.59 12.15
CA ARG A 127 21.98 -22.46 11.56
C ARG A 127 23.39 -21.91 11.76
N HIS A 128 23.60 -20.60 11.63
CA HIS A 128 24.91 -19.99 11.84
C HIS A 128 25.40 -20.20 13.28
N LEU A 129 24.52 -20.00 14.26
CA LEU A 129 24.84 -20.24 15.67
C LEU A 129 25.14 -21.73 15.92
N GLU A 130 24.33 -22.64 15.36
CA GLU A 130 24.55 -24.08 15.46
C GLU A 130 25.90 -24.51 14.86
N THR A 131 26.26 -24.03 13.66
CA THR A 131 27.56 -24.32 13.04
C THR A 131 28.73 -23.72 13.82
N PHE A 132 28.55 -22.54 14.41
CA PHE A 132 29.58 -21.92 15.23
C PHE A 132 29.82 -22.71 16.53
N SER A 133 28.75 -23.12 17.22
CA SER A 133 28.84 -23.96 18.41
C SER A 133 29.44 -25.33 18.11
N ARG A 134 29.06 -25.99 17.00
CA ARG A 134 29.65 -27.27 16.61
C ARG A 134 31.14 -27.14 16.28
N GLY A 135 31.53 -26.10 15.55
CA GLY A 135 32.94 -25.86 15.23
C GLY A 135 33.79 -25.60 16.47
N LEU A 136 33.26 -24.90 17.47
CA LEU A 136 33.91 -24.76 18.78
C LEU A 136 34.04 -26.12 19.48
N GLN A 137 32.99 -26.92 19.48
CA GLN A 137 33.01 -28.23 20.13
C GLN A 137 33.99 -29.22 19.46
N GLU A 138 34.11 -29.20 18.14
CA GLU A 138 35.11 -29.99 17.39
C GLU A 138 36.56 -29.53 17.67
N LEU A 139 36.77 -28.26 18.06
CA LEU A 139 38.09 -27.76 18.50
C LEU A 139 38.38 -28.08 19.97
N GLU A 140 37.34 -28.17 20.79
CA GLU A 140 37.40 -28.56 22.19
C GLU A 140 37.47 -30.08 22.38
N ASP A 141 37.34 -30.89 21.32
CA ASP A 141 37.52 -32.34 21.40
C ASP A 141 38.96 -32.67 21.84
N ASP A 142 39.09 -33.10 23.09
CA ASP A 142 40.35 -33.48 23.75
C ASP A 142 41.14 -34.52 22.94
N GLU A 143 40.48 -35.36 22.13
CA GLU A 143 41.14 -36.35 21.29
C GLU A 143 41.93 -35.71 20.14
N LEU A 144 41.42 -34.64 19.52
CA LEU A 144 42.13 -33.90 18.48
C LEU A 144 43.31 -33.14 19.09
N LEU A 145 43.10 -32.48 20.23
CA LEU A 145 44.15 -31.78 20.96
C LEU A 145 45.23 -32.74 21.46
N SER A 146 44.84 -33.89 22.02
CA SER A 146 45.79 -34.92 22.48
C SER A 146 46.53 -35.57 21.31
N ALA A 147 45.88 -35.78 20.17
CA ALA A 147 46.54 -36.31 18.97
C ALA A 147 47.53 -35.31 18.36
N LEU A 148 47.20 -34.01 18.37
CA LEU A 148 48.13 -32.95 17.97
C LEU A 148 49.31 -32.83 18.93
N ASP A 149 49.07 -32.84 20.23
CA ASP A 149 50.11 -32.78 21.26
C ASP A 149 51.02 -34.02 21.19
N ALA A 150 50.46 -35.21 21.02
CA ALA A 150 51.23 -36.44 20.81
C ALA A 150 52.05 -36.41 19.51
N HIS A 151 51.51 -35.84 18.43
CA HIS A 151 52.23 -35.65 17.17
C HIS A 151 53.36 -34.62 17.32
N GLU A 152 53.11 -33.50 18.00
CA GLU A 152 54.12 -32.48 18.31
C GLU A 152 55.24 -33.09 19.14
N GLN A 153 54.92 -33.81 20.22
CA GLN A 153 55.90 -34.52 21.05
C GLN A 153 56.68 -35.57 20.24
N GLY A 154 56.03 -36.26 19.29
CA GLY A 154 56.68 -37.20 18.38
C GLY A 154 57.70 -36.51 17.46
N VAL A 155 57.30 -35.40 16.83
CA VAL A 155 58.19 -34.61 15.97
C VAL A 155 59.36 -34.04 16.76
N VAL A 156 59.12 -33.53 17.97
CA VAL A 156 60.19 -33.04 18.85
C VAL A 156 61.15 -34.18 19.23
N GLY A 157 60.64 -35.35 19.57
CA GLY A 157 61.45 -36.53 19.86
C GLY A 157 62.31 -36.96 18.67
N ASP A 158 61.75 -36.96 17.47
CA ASP A 158 62.47 -37.26 16.22
C ASP A 158 63.59 -36.23 15.98
N LEU A 159 63.30 -34.94 16.13
CA LEU A 159 64.30 -33.86 15.97
C LEU A 159 65.45 -33.99 16.99
N GLN A 160 65.13 -34.26 18.25
CA GLN A 160 66.14 -34.49 19.29
C GLN A 160 67.00 -35.73 18.99
N SER A 161 66.40 -36.80 18.45
CA SER A 161 67.13 -38.02 18.07
C SER A 161 68.14 -37.79 16.93
N ILE A 162 67.87 -36.83 16.05
CA ILE A 162 68.75 -36.39 14.96
C ILE A 162 69.81 -35.39 15.47
N GLY A 163 69.75 -35.02 16.76
CA GLY A 163 70.71 -34.13 17.42
C GLY A 163 70.36 -32.66 17.31
N VAL A 164 69.11 -32.32 16.97
CA VAL A 164 68.65 -30.93 16.98
C VAL A 164 68.52 -30.46 18.44
N PRO A 165 69.20 -29.37 18.84
CA PRO A 165 69.11 -28.83 20.20
C PRO A 165 67.69 -28.37 20.55
N ASN A 166 67.28 -28.56 21.80
CA ASN A 166 65.96 -28.14 22.30
C ASN A 166 65.85 -26.60 22.42
N GLU A 167 66.98 -25.96 22.67
CA GLU A 167 67.16 -24.49 22.62
C GLU A 167 67.67 -24.12 21.23
N VAL A 168 66.79 -23.60 20.39
CA VAL A 168 67.14 -23.15 19.04
C VAL A 168 67.33 -21.63 19.06
N ASP A 169 68.57 -21.18 18.87
CA ASP A 169 68.89 -19.76 18.68
C ASP A 169 68.57 -19.35 17.24
N TRP A 170 67.29 -19.07 16.96
CA TRP A 170 66.78 -18.68 15.64
C TRP A 170 67.59 -17.56 14.95
N PRO A 171 68.02 -16.49 15.66
CA PRO A 171 68.92 -15.48 15.12
C PRO A 171 70.21 -16.02 14.49
N SER A 172 70.81 -17.07 15.07
CA SER A 172 72.06 -17.66 14.56
C SER A 172 71.91 -18.36 13.20
N PHE A 173 70.68 -18.74 12.83
CA PHE A 173 70.34 -19.34 11.54
C PHE A 173 69.96 -18.31 10.46
N GLY A 174 70.02 -17.02 10.78
CA GLY A 174 69.67 -15.93 9.85
C GLY A 174 68.17 -15.75 9.63
N ILE A 175 67.35 -16.41 10.46
CA ILE A 175 65.90 -16.23 10.54
C ILE A 175 65.72 -15.16 11.62
N GLY A 176 65.26 -13.96 11.25
CA GLY A 176 65.47 -12.70 11.99
C GLY A 176 65.06 -12.66 13.46
N GLU A 177 65.46 -11.58 14.17
CA GLU A 177 65.20 -11.34 15.60
C GLU A 177 63.71 -11.41 16.01
N GLU A 178 62.79 -11.35 15.04
CA GLU A 178 61.34 -11.47 15.21
C GLU A 178 60.88 -12.83 15.76
N PHE A 179 61.74 -13.86 15.75
CA PHE A 179 61.46 -15.19 16.28
C PHE A 179 62.23 -15.53 17.56
N ALA A 180 63.00 -14.57 18.11
CA ALA A 180 63.77 -14.79 19.33
C ALA A 180 62.89 -15.08 20.57
N ASP A 181 61.63 -14.65 20.55
CA ASP A 181 60.68 -14.80 21.65
C ASP A 181 59.97 -16.17 21.68
N LEU A 182 60.21 -17.05 20.70
CA LEU A 182 59.49 -18.34 20.58
C LEU A 182 59.90 -19.39 21.63
N GLY A 183 61.04 -19.23 22.31
CA GLY A 183 61.46 -20.12 23.41
C GLY A 183 61.80 -21.56 22.99
N SER A 184 61.97 -22.44 23.99
CA SER A 184 62.34 -23.86 23.84
C SER A 184 61.27 -24.69 23.13
N LEU A 185 61.68 -25.70 22.35
CA LEU A 185 60.78 -26.62 21.63
C LEU A 185 59.89 -27.47 22.56
N VAL A 186 60.24 -27.59 23.84
CA VAL A 186 59.40 -28.17 24.89
C VAL A 186 59.24 -27.15 26.00
N PRO A 187 58.00 -26.82 26.44
CA PRO A 187 57.80 -26.03 27.64
C PRO A 187 58.26 -26.83 28.85
N GLU A 188 59.15 -26.26 29.68
CA GLU A 188 59.40 -26.83 31.00
C GLU A 188 58.09 -26.81 31.78
N ARG A 189 57.57 -27.99 32.11
CA ARG A 189 56.35 -28.17 32.90
C ARG A 189 56.59 -27.53 34.28
N SER A 190 56.26 -26.25 34.43
CA SER A 190 56.20 -25.59 35.72
C SER A 190 54.92 -26.05 36.43
N GLU A 191 55.06 -27.04 37.29
CA GLU A 191 54.05 -27.35 38.30
C GLU A 191 53.91 -26.14 39.24
N SER A 192 52.96 -25.25 38.96
CA SER A 192 52.40 -24.35 39.97
C SER A 192 50.88 -24.39 39.94
N TRP A 193 50.32 -25.36 40.66
CA TRP A 193 48.96 -25.23 41.15
C TRP A 193 48.91 -24.12 42.19
N SER A 194 48.10 -23.08 41.97
CA SER A 194 46.99 -22.66 42.84
C SER A 194 46.64 -21.18 42.65
N THR A 195 45.45 -20.91 42.12
CA THR A 195 44.36 -20.27 42.89
C THR A 195 43.05 -20.27 42.06
N PRO A 196 41.89 -20.60 42.67
CA PRO A 196 40.59 -20.42 42.03
C PRO A 196 40.18 -18.94 42.10
N VAL A 197 39.83 -18.33 40.97
CA VAL A 197 39.12 -17.05 40.95
C VAL A 197 37.64 -17.33 41.14
N GLU A 198 37.10 -16.77 42.22
CA GLU A 198 35.70 -16.84 42.65
C GLU A 198 34.73 -16.41 41.54
N ALA A 199 33.63 -17.17 41.43
CA ALA A 199 32.45 -16.76 40.69
C ALA A 199 31.78 -15.54 41.37
N PRO A 200 31.41 -14.48 40.65
CA PRO A 200 30.55 -13.46 41.21
C PRO A 200 29.14 -14.04 41.41
N GLY A 201 28.77 -14.15 42.68
CA GLY A 201 27.46 -14.56 43.14
C GLY A 201 26.33 -13.68 42.61
N ASN A 202 25.26 -14.37 42.25
CA ASN A 202 23.93 -13.87 41.99
C ASN A 202 23.44 -12.98 43.16
N ALA A 203 23.24 -11.68 42.91
CA ALA A 203 22.52 -10.79 43.81
C ALA A 203 21.11 -10.58 43.25
N GLY A 204 20.13 -11.27 43.85
CA GLY A 204 18.74 -10.91 43.76
C GLY A 204 18.50 -9.55 44.42
N GLY A 205 17.85 -8.65 43.70
CA GLY A 205 17.31 -7.39 44.20
C GLY A 205 15.84 -7.30 43.84
N SER A 206 15.04 -6.92 44.83
CA SER A 206 13.57 -6.92 44.93
C SER A 206 12.77 -6.30 43.79
#